data_AF-A0A4Y7RY54-F1
#
_entry.id   AF-A0A4Y7RY54-F1
#
_cell.length_a   1.000
_cell.length_b   1.000
_cell.length_c   1.000
_cell.angle_alpha   90.00
_cell.angle_beta   90.00
_cell.angle_gamma   90.00
#
_symmetry.space_group_name_H-M   'P 1'
#
loop_
_entity.id
_entity.type
_entity.pdbx_description
1 polymer ?
#
loop_
_entity_poly.entity_id
_entity_poly.type
_entity_poly.pdbx_seq_one_letter_code
_entity_poly.pdbx_strand_id
1 'polypeptide(L)' 'MLKHLLTCLSQREREAFVLAYGQNFTHSQAAEYMGLSRGNIYTLLKRANKKFSGYRQFVGQKQTKGEGVC' A
#
# COMPACT_ATOMS: atom_id res chain seq x y z
N MET A 1 8.10 7.60 14.73
CA MET A 1 6.69 7.18 14.55
C MET A 1 6.49 6.23 13.36
N LEU A 2 6.97 6.57 12.15
CA LEU A 2 6.79 5.73 10.95
C LEU A 2 7.38 4.31 11.04
N LYS A 3 8.57 4.16 11.66
CA LYS A 3 9.27 2.87 11.77
C LYS A 3 8.46 1.78 12.51
N HIS A 4 7.69 2.16 13.53
CA HIS A 4 6.86 1.23 14.32
C HIS A 4 5.61 0.77 13.55
N LEU A 5 5.03 1.64 12.71
CA LEU A 5 3.93 1.21 11.84
C LEU A 5 4.44 0.16 10.86
N LEU A 6 5.57 0.41 10.21
CA LEU A 6 6.14 -0.54 9.27
C LEU A 6 6.42 -1.89 9.94
N THR A 7 6.84 -1.96 11.21
CA THR A 7 7.09 -3.24 11.90
C THR A 7 5.87 -4.18 11.96
N CYS A 8 4.65 -3.67 11.87
CA CYS A 8 3.43 -4.50 11.85
C CYS A 8 3.15 -5.14 10.48
N LEU A 9 3.80 -4.65 9.43
CA LEU A 9 3.65 -5.16 8.07
C LEU A 9 4.60 -6.32 7.79
N SER A 10 4.14 -7.30 7.02
CA SER A 10 5.04 -8.27 6.41
C SER A 10 6.00 -7.58 5.45
N GLN A 11 7.10 -8.24 5.08
CA GLN A 11 8.09 -7.67 4.17
C GLN A 11 7.46 -7.23 2.82
N ARG A 12 6.62 -8.09 2.23
CA ARG A 12 5.90 -7.80 0.98
C ARG A 12 4.89 -6.66 1.11
N GLU A 13 4.14 -6.62 2.22
CA GLU A 13 3.19 -5.53 2.49
C GLU A 13 3.92 -4.19 2.65
N ARG A 14 5.08 -4.22 3.31
CA ARG A 14 5.92 -3.05 3.56
C ARG A 14 6.51 -2.50 2.27
N GLU A 15 7.07 -3.37 1.42
CA GLU A 15 7.58 -2.96 0.11
C GLU A 15 6.49 -2.33 -0.75
N ALA A 16 5.33 -3.00 -0.89
CA ALA A 16 4.21 -2.45 -1.65
C ALA A 16 3.76 -1.09 -1.09
N PHE A 17 3.70 -0.96 0.24
CA PHE A 17 3.33 0.29 0.91
C PHE A 17 4.36 1.42 0.69
N VAL A 18 5.65 1.12 0.78
CA VAL A 18 6.73 2.11 0.57
C VAL A 18 6.76 2.57 -0.88
N LEU A 19 6.58 1.67 -1.85
CA LEU A 19 6.52 2.03 -3.27
C LEU A 19 5.33 2.96 -3.53
N ALA A 20 4.14 2.59 -3.05
CA ALA A 20 2.92 3.36 -3.30
C ALA A 20 2.90 4.71 -2.58
N TYR A 21 3.20 4.76 -1.28
CA TYR A 21 3.04 5.98 -0.47
C TYR A 21 4.34 6.73 -0.21
N GLY A 22 5.48 6.05 -0.24
CA GLY A 22 6.80 6.66 -0.04
C GLY A 22 7.42 7.16 -1.34
N GLN A 23 7.19 6.46 -2.45
CA GLN A 23 7.77 6.78 -3.76
C GLN A 23 6.72 7.24 -4.79
N ASN A 24 5.44 7.33 -4.43
CA ASN A 24 4.32 7.71 -5.30
C ASN A 24 4.18 6.81 -6.54
N PHE A 25 4.54 5.53 -6.45
CA PHE A 25 4.32 4.60 -7.55
C PHE A 25 2.84 4.31 -7.73
N THR A 26 2.40 4.25 -8.98
CA THR A 26 1.08 3.69 -9.31
C THR A 26 1.05 2.19 -9.00
N HIS A 27 -0.15 1.62 -8.82
CA HIS A 27 -0.29 0.18 -8.61
C HIS A 27 0.30 -0.66 -9.76
N SER A 28 0.29 -0.15 -10.99
CA SER A 28 0.90 -0.80 -12.14
C SER A 28 2.43 -0.80 -12.05
N GLN A 29 3.04 0.35 -11.73
CA GLN A 29 4.50 0.46 -11.57
C GLN A 29 5.00 -0.38 -10.40
N ALA A 30 4.29 -0.37 -9.27
CA ALA A 30 4.63 -1.23 -8.13
C ALA A 30 4.49 -2.72 -8.46
N ALA A 31 3.50 -3.09 -9.28
CA ALA A 31 3.29 -4.46 -9.74
C ALA A 31 4.46 -4.93 -10.62
N GLU A 32 4.87 -4.11 -11.58
CA GLU A 32 6.02 -4.36 -12.45
C GLU A 32 7.31 -4.48 -11.63
N TYR A 33 7.56 -3.53 -10.73
CA TYR A 33 8.75 -3.53 -9.88
C TYR A 33 8.84 -4.77 -8.97
N MET A 34 7.71 -5.24 -8.44
CA MET A 34 7.66 -6.42 -7.56
C MET A 34 7.51 -7.75 -8.32
N GLY A 35 7.35 -7.73 -9.65
CA GLY A 35 7.04 -8.91 -10.45
C GLY A 35 5.71 -9.58 -10.05
N LEU A 36 4.72 -8.78 -9.67
CA LEU A 36 3.40 -9.24 -9.22
C LEU A 36 2.28 -8.73 -10.12
N SER A 37 1.08 -9.28 -9.99
CA SER A 37 -0.10 -8.70 -10.63
C SER A 37 -0.61 -7.47 -9.86
N ARG A 38 -1.24 -6.53 -10.58
CA ARG A 38 -1.94 -5.37 -9.98
C ARG A 38 -2.90 -5.75 -8.85
N GLY A 39 -3.64 -6.84 -9.01
CA GLY A 39 -4.58 -7.34 -7.99
C GLY A 39 -3.88 -7.81 -6.72
N ASN A 40 -2.66 -8.35 -6.85
CA ASN A 40 -1.85 -8.74 -5.71
C ASN A 40 -1.34 -7.50 -4.95
N ILE A 41 -0.88 -6.47 -5.66
CA ILE A 41 -0.51 -5.17 -5.06
C ILE A 41 -1.68 -4.57 -4.29
N TYR A 42 -2.87 -4.53 -4.89
CA TYR A 42 -4.08 -4.05 -4.21
C TYR A 42 -4.36 -4.84 -2.93
N THR A 43 -4.21 -6.18 -2.97
CA THR A 43 -4.42 -7.05 -1.81
C THR A 43 -3.41 -6.76 -0.70
N LEU A 44 -2.12 -6.59 -1.04
CA LEU A 44 -1.06 -6.24 -0.10
C LEU A 44 -1.32 -4.88 0.55
N LEU A 45 -1.67 -3.86 -0.24
CA LEU A 45 -1.99 -2.53 0.27
C LEU A 45 -3.26 -2.54 1.14
N LYS A 46 -4.28 -3.31 0.78
CA LYS A 46 -5.50 -3.48 1.58
C LYS A 46 -5.19 -4.13 2.94
N ARG A 47 -4.34 -5.17 2.97
CA ARG A 47 -3.89 -5.80 4.22
C ARG A 47 -3.07 -4.85 5.07
N ALA A 48 -2.14 -4.11 4.46
CA ALA A 48 -1.35 -3.09 5.15
C ALA A 48 -2.25 -2.01 5.76
N ASN A 49 -3.20 -1.49 4.98
CA ASN A 49 -4.19 -0.51 5.43
C ASN A 49 -5.10 -1.05 6.54
N LYS A 50 -5.47 -2.34 6.53
CA LYS A 50 -6.25 -2.97 7.60
C LYS A 50 -5.45 -3.11 8.90
N LYS A 51 -4.15 -3.43 8.80
CA LYS A 51 -3.27 -3.45 9.96
C LYS A 51 -3.11 -2.04 10.53
N PHE A 52 -2.91 -1.06 9.66
CA PHE A 52 -2.88 0.34 10.04
C PHE A 52 -4.21 0.85 10.54
N SER A 53 -5.37 0.34 10.09
CA SER A 53 -6.66 0.81 10.60
C SER A 53 -6.81 0.61 12.11
N GLY A 54 -6.20 -0.45 12.66
CA GLY A 54 -6.11 -0.65 14.11
C GLY A 54 -5.23 0.38 14.84
N TYR A 55 -4.34 1.06 14.12
CA TYR A 55 -3.51 2.18 14.59
C TYR A 55 -4.04 3.56 14.13
N ARG A 56 -5.06 3.61 13.24
CA ARG A 56 -5.54 4.80 12.50
C ARG A 56 -6.53 5.66 13.28
N GLN A 57 -6.35 5.83 14.58
CA GLN A 57 -6.87 7.07 15.16
C GLN A 57 -6.15 8.32 14.58
N PHE A 58 -5.04 8.13 13.82
CA PHE A 58 -4.13 9.22 13.43
C PHE A 58 -3.94 9.52 11.92
N VAL A 59 -4.35 8.68 10.96
CA VAL A 59 -3.92 8.89 9.54
C VAL A 59 -5.05 8.72 8.54
N GLY A 60 -5.90 9.73 8.41
CA GLY A 60 -6.91 9.79 7.36
C GLY A 60 -6.27 10.00 5.99
N GLN A 61 -6.43 9.02 5.08
CA GLN A 61 -6.40 9.25 3.63
C GLN A 61 -7.34 8.24 2.97
N LYS A 62 -8.36 8.77 2.30
CA LYS A 62 -9.25 8.06 1.38
C LYS A 62 -8.43 7.77 0.12
N GLN A 63 -8.28 6.50 -0.24
CA GLN A 63 -7.91 6.17 -1.62
C GLN A 63 -9.10 6.54 -2.50
N THR A 64 -8.97 7.59 -3.31
CA THR A 64 -9.87 7.84 -4.43
C THR A 64 -9.79 6.64 -5.37
N LYS A 65 -10.90 5.91 -5.48
CA LYS A 65 -11.15 5.00 -6.61
C LYS A 65 -11.08 5.83 -7.89
N GLY A 66 -9.91 5.86 -8.51
CA GLY A 66 -9.76 6.26 -9.92
C GLY A 66 -9.97 5.02 -10.77
N GLU A 67 -11.23 4.65 -11.00
CA GLU A 67 -11.63 3.84 -12.14
C GLU A 67 -11.56 4.72 -13.39
N GLY A 68 -11.00 4.18 -14.49
CA GLY A 68 -11.09 4.77 -15.82
C GLY A 68 -9.80 5.39 -16.33
N VAL A 69 -9.00 4.59 -17.04
CA VAL A 69 -8.31 5.07 -18.24
C VAL A 69 -8.61 4.04 -19.32
N CYS A 70 -9.15 4.54 -20.43
CA CYS A 70 -9.65 3.82 -21.61
C CYS A 70 -8.63 2.84 -22.20
#